data_AF-A0A6A4VZF3-F1
#
_entry.id   AF-A0A6A4VZF3-F1
#
_cell.length_a   1.000
_cell.length_b   1.000
_cell.length_c   1.000
_cell.angle_alpha   90.00
_cell.angle_beta   90.00
_cell.angle_gamma   90.00
#
_symmetry.space_group_name_H-M   'P 1'
#
loop_
_entity.id
_entity.type
_entity.pdbx_description
1 polymer ?
#
loop_
_entity_poly.entity_id
_entity_poly.type
_entity_poly.pdbx_seq_one_letter_code
_entity_poly.pdbx_strand_id
1 'polypeptide(L)'
;MQDVAPPHTARETLQLLQELFGCRVISKGSEKQWAPHSPDLNPLDYWFWGACKDSDSVYHNKPGSLEELRLSVEQYVREVTADTAERRQNNMFNDRWEVRLAKKRHQGVKSSQGP
;
A
#
# COMPACT_ATOMS: atom_id res chain seq x y z
N MET A 1 -2.53 5.81 3.55
CA MET A 1 -2.08 4.55 4.18
C MET A 1 -0.58 4.51 4.08
N GLN A 2 0.12 4.08 5.13
CA GLN A 2 1.59 4.02 5.16
C GLN A 2 2.01 2.62 5.62
N ASP A 3 3.25 2.25 5.31
CA ASP A 3 3.82 0.99 5.79
C ASP A 3 4.28 1.12 7.25
N VAL A 4 5.00 0.10 7.73
CA VAL A 4 5.49 0.02 9.11
C VAL A 4 6.99 0.39 9.19
N ALA A 5 7.51 1.17 8.23
CA ALA A 5 8.90 1.60 8.29
C ALA A 5 9.13 2.49 9.53
N PRO A 6 10.32 2.40 10.18
CA PRO A 6 10.58 3.15 11.42
C PRO A 6 10.27 4.66 11.34
N PRO A 7 10.61 5.38 10.26
CA PRO A 7 10.24 6.80 10.13
C PRO A 7 8.73 7.06 10.14
N HIS A 8 7.91 6.15 9.61
CA HIS A 8 6.44 6.30 9.54
C HIS A 8 5.72 5.91 10.83
N THR A 9 6.45 5.31 11.78
CA THR A 9 5.93 4.90 13.09
C THR A 9 6.55 5.71 14.24
N ALA A 10 7.39 6.70 13.92
CA ALA A 10 7.97 7.60 14.89
C ALA A 10 6.87 8.40 15.60
N ARG A 11 7.07 8.69 16.89
CA ARG A 11 6.07 9.37 17.73
C ARG A 11 5.65 10.72 17.16
N GLU A 12 6.62 11.51 16.69
CA GLU A 12 6.39 12.84 16.11
C GLU A 12 5.54 12.74 14.84
N THR A 13 5.85 11.78 13.97
CA THR A 13 5.08 11.50 12.76
C THR A 13 3.65 11.07 13.09
N LEU A 14 3.46 10.18 14.07
CA LEU A 14 2.13 9.74 14.50
C LEU A 14 1.31 10.87 15.14
N GLN A 15 1.94 11.74 15.94
CA GLN A 15 1.28 12.92 16.51
C GLN A 15 0.79 13.86 15.41
N LEU A 16 1.66 14.21 14.45
CA LEU A 16 1.29 15.03 13.30
C LEU A 16 0.12 14.42 12.50
N LEU A 17 0.19 13.12 12.21
CA LEU A 17 -0.87 12.43 11.48
C LEU A 17 -2.18 12.42 12.27
N GLN A 18 -2.13 12.24 13.58
CA GLN A 18 -3.30 12.25 14.45
C GLN A 18 -3.93 13.65 14.50
N GLU A 19 -3.15 14.72 14.51
CA GLU A 19 -3.64 16.11 14.44
C GLU A 19 -4.35 16.40 13.12
N LEU A 20 -3.77 15.95 11.99
CA LEU A 20 -4.32 16.21 10.66
C LEU A 20 -5.55 15.35 10.33
N PHE A 21 -5.54 14.07 10.73
CA PHE A 21 -6.51 13.08 10.25
C PHE A 21 -7.40 12.50 11.36
N GLY A 22 -7.09 12.76 12.63
CA GLY A 22 -7.83 12.23 13.78
C GLY A 22 -7.81 10.72 13.84
N CYS A 23 -8.94 10.11 14.21
CA CYS A 23 -9.13 8.65 14.30
C CYS A 23 -9.13 7.90 12.95
N ARG A 24 -8.73 8.56 11.86
CA ARG A 24 -8.59 7.97 10.53
C ARG A 24 -7.17 7.45 10.26
N VAL A 25 -6.23 7.63 11.18
CA VAL A 25 -4.86 7.12 11.07
C VAL A 25 -4.81 5.64 11.42
N ILE A 26 -4.44 4.81 10.43
CA ILE A 26 -4.15 3.40 10.63
C ILE A 26 -2.63 3.22 10.53
N SER A 27 -1.97 2.96 11.64
CA SER A 27 -0.52 2.78 11.71
C SER A 27 -0.13 1.94 12.94
N LYS A 28 1.10 1.45 12.99
CA LYS A 28 1.63 0.79 14.17
C LYS A 28 1.84 1.84 15.26
N GLY A 29 1.14 1.69 16.39
CA GLY A 29 1.19 2.65 17.50
C GLY A 29 0.10 3.73 17.47
N SER A 30 -0.80 3.73 16.48
CA SER A 30 -2.04 4.53 16.54
C SER A 30 -3.21 3.73 17.13
N GLU A 31 -4.35 4.39 17.37
CA GLU A 31 -5.58 3.74 17.87
C GLU A 31 -6.03 2.60 16.96
N LYS A 32 -5.99 2.79 15.63
CA LYS A 32 -6.25 1.75 14.64
C LYS A 32 -4.95 1.08 14.24
N GLN A 33 -4.67 -0.07 14.85
CA GLN A 33 -3.42 -0.81 14.61
C GLN A 33 -3.37 -1.41 13.19
N TRP A 34 -2.24 -1.19 12.52
CA TRP A 34 -1.92 -1.85 11.26
C TRP A 34 -1.42 -3.28 11.49
N ALA A 35 -1.83 -4.20 10.63
CA ALA A 35 -1.35 -5.58 10.71
C ALA A 35 0.15 -5.68 10.38
N PRO A 36 0.95 -6.44 11.16
CA PRO A 36 2.36 -6.67 10.84
C PRO A 36 2.53 -7.35 9.48
N HIS A 37 3.61 -7.02 8.76
CA HIS A 37 4.04 -7.67 7.51
C HIS A 37 3.00 -7.66 6.38
N SER A 38 2.37 -6.51 6.13
CA SER A 38 1.43 -6.36 5.01
C SER A 38 1.84 -5.19 4.09
N PRO A 39 3.06 -5.20 3.49
CA PRO A 39 3.47 -4.21 2.49
C PRO A 39 2.50 -4.19 1.30
N ASP A 40 1.88 -5.34 1.04
CA ASP A 40 0.97 -5.56 -0.07
C ASP A 40 -0.41 -4.93 0.08
N LEU A 41 -0.63 -4.21 1.18
CA LEU A 41 -1.83 -3.40 1.39
C LEU A 41 -1.59 -1.92 1.02
N ASN A 42 -0.37 -1.55 0.61
CA ASN A 42 -0.14 -0.25 -0.01
C ASN A 42 -0.57 -0.31 -1.49
N PRO A 43 -1.56 0.48 -1.94
CA PRO A 43 -1.98 0.47 -3.34
C PRO A 43 -0.87 0.88 -4.30
N LEU A 44 0.11 1.66 -3.83
CA LEU A 44 1.27 2.03 -4.64
C LEU A 44 2.18 0.83 -4.92
N ASP A 45 2.48 0.03 -3.91
CA ASP A 45 3.33 -1.15 -4.05
C ASP A 45 2.58 -2.33 -4.69
N TYR A 46 1.26 -2.43 -4.46
CA TYR A 46 0.41 -3.48 -5.01
C TYR A 46 0.27 -3.38 -6.54
N TRP A 47 0.11 -2.16 -7.05
CA TRP A 47 -0.24 -1.95 -8.46
C TRP A 47 0.56 -0.83 -9.12
N PHE A 48 0.63 0.33 -8.48
CA PHE A 48 1.11 1.54 -9.15
C PHE A 48 2.53 1.41 -9.66
N TRP A 49 3.48 0.99 -8.81
CA TRP A 49 4.89 0.93 -9.23
C TRP A 49 5.16 -0.17 -10.26
N GLY A 50 4.46 -1.30 -10.18
CA GLY A 50 4.52 -2.33 -11.22
C GLY A 50 4.00 -1.81 -12.56
N ALA A 51 2.81 -1.20 -12.55
CA ALA A 51 2.18 -0.67 -13.76
C ALA A 51 2.90 0.58 -14.32
N CYS A 52 3.48 1.41 -13.47
CA CYS A 52 4.32 2.55 -13.83
C CYS A 52 5.61 2.07 -14.48
N LYS A 53 6.26 1.05 -13.90
CA LYS A 53 7.43 0.44 -14.51
C LYS A 53 7.08 -0.22 -15.84
N ASP A 54 5.96 -0.93 -15.96
CA ASP A 54 5.61 -1.62 -17.20
C ASP A 54 4.99 -0.68 -18.26
N SER A 55 4.86 0.62 -17.98
CA SER A 55 4.27 1.57 -18.91
C SER A 55 5.21 1.98 -20.03
N ASP A 56 4.62 2.26 -21.20
CA ASP A 56 5.33 2.83 -22.34
C ASP A 56 5.98 4.18 -22.00
N SER A 57 5.34 4.96 -21.13
CA SER A 57 5.81 6.29 -20.73
C SER A 57 7.08 6.27 -19.87
N VAL A 58 7.42 5.17 -19.20
CA VAL A 58 8.57 5.07 -18.28
C VAL A 58 9.64 4.10 -18.77
N TYR A 59 9.33 2.81 -18.94
CA TYR A 59 10.37 1.81 -19.21
C TYR A 59 10.71 1.68 -20.68
N HIS A 60 9.75 1.89 -21.59
CA HIS A 60 10.06 1.93 -23.02
C HIS A 60 10.80 3.20 -23.43
N ASN A 61 10.53 4.32 -22.76
CA ASN A 61 11.23 5.58 -23.00
C ASN A 61 12.69 5.60 -22.51
N LYS A 62 13.12 4.61 -21.70
CA LYS A 62 14.50 4.42 -21.20
C LYS A 62 15.17 5.74 -20.81
N PRO A 63 14.65 6.45 -19.79
CA PRO A 63 15.18 7.73 -19.37
C PRO A 63 16.68 7.61 -19.05
N GLY A 64 17.50 8.45 -19.67
CA GLY A 64 18.94 8.50 -19.49
C GLY A 64 19.38 9.42 -18.35
N SER A 65 18.45 10.19 -17.77
CA SER A 65 18.69 11.07 -16.63
C SER A 65 17.60 10.97 -15.57
N LEU A 66 17.91 11.47 -14.36
CA LEU A 66 16.93 11.55 -13.27
C LEU A 66 15.76 12.48 -13.61
N GLU A 67 16.01 13.55 -14.37
CA GLU A 67 14.98 14.50 -14.78
C GLU A 67 14.01 13.87 -15.78
N GLU A 68 14.51 13.13 -16.76
CA GLU A 68 13.68 12.39 -17.71
C GLU A 68 12.84 11.33 -17.00
N LEU A 69 13.43 10.60 -16.04
CA LEU A 69 12.68 9.62 -15.24
C LEU A 69 11.56 10.29 -14.45
N ARG A 70 11.85 11.43 -13.82
CA ARG A 70 10.85 12.21 -13.08
C ARG A 70 9.69 12.62 -13.99
N LEU A 71 9.99 13.20 -15.16
CA LEU A 71 8.98 13.64 -16.12
C LEU A 71 8.13 12.46 -16.64
N SER A 72 8.75 11.33 -16.92
CA SER A 72 8.07 10.09 -17.30
C SER A 72 7.09 9.60 -16.23
N VAL A 73 7.50 9.61 -14.96
CA VAL A 73 6.63 9.22 -13.84
C VAL A 73 5.48 10.23 -13.66
N GLU A 74 5.76 11.53 -13.76
CA GLU A 74 4.72 12.57 -13.69
C GLU A 74 3.70 12.43 -14.83
N GLN A 75 4.16 12.09 -16.04
CA GLN A 75 3.30 11.82 -17.18
C GLN A 75 2.41 10.59 -16.95
N TYR A 76 2.98 9.49 -16.46
CA TYR A 76 2.21 8.29 -16.10
C TYR A 76 1.13 8.61 -15.06
N VAL A 77 1.44 9.40 -14.03
CA VAL A 77 0.47 9.83 -13.01
C VAL A 77 -0.71 10.59 -13.63
N ARG A 78 -0.47 11.43 -14.65
CA ARG A 78 -1.54 12.15 -15.37
C ARG A 78 -2.40 11.24 -16.23
N GLU A 79 -1.86 10.12 -16.70
CA GLU A 79 -2.57 9.12 -17.51
C GLU A 79 -3.45 8.21 -16.64
N VAL A 80 -3.11 8.01 -15.37
CA VAL A 80 -3.91 7.24 -14.43
C VAL A 80 -5.25 7.95 -14.17
N THR A 81 -6.34 7.30 -14.58
CA THR A 81 -7.69 7.79 -14.29
C THR A 81 -8.11 7.47 -12.86
N ALA A 82 -9.01 8.30 -12.31
CA ALA A 82 -9.61 8.05 -10.99
C ALA A 82 -10.31 6.69 -10.92
N ASP A 83 -11.05 6.31 -11.98
CA ASP A 83 -11.70 4.99 -12.08
C ASP A 83 -10.69 3.84 -11.98
N THR A 84 -9.54 3.95 -12.67
CA THR A 84 -8.49 2.94 -12.60
C THR A 84 -7.94 2.82 -11.18
N ALA A 85 -7.66 3.96 -10.54
CA ALA A 85 -7.16 3.98 -9.17
C ALA A 85 -8.16 3.36 -8.18
N GLU A 86 -9.44 3.73 -8.27
CA GLU A 86 -10.51 3.21 -7.41
C GLU A 86 -10.71 1.70 -7.60
N ARG A 87 -10.75 1.21 -8.84
CA ARG A 87 -10.84 -0.23 -9.13
C ARG A 87 -9.67 -1.00 -8.54
N ARG A 88 -8.44 -0.50 -8.71
CA ARG A 88 -7.24 -1.18 -8.21
C ARG A 88 -7.21 -1.19 -6.68
N GLN A 89 -7.65 -0.11 -6.05
CA GLN A 89 -7.78 -0.02 -4.60
C GLN A 89 -8.85 -0.99 -4.05
N ASN A 90 -10.01 -1.10 -4.71
CA ASN A 90 -11.06 -2.05 -4.31
C ASN A 90 -10.63 -3.50 -4.51
N ASN A 91 -9.98 -3.83 -5.64
CA ASN A 91 -9.46 -5.18 -5.87
C ASN A 91 -8.41 -5.56 -4.82
N MET A 92 -7.46 -4.66 -4.54
CA MET A 92 -6.48 -4.87 -3.46
C MET A 92 -7.16 -5.16 -2.13
N PHE A 93 -8.18 -4.38 -1.76
CA PHE A 93 -8.90 -4.58 -0.50
C PHE A 93 -9.57 -5.96 -0.48
N ASN A 94 -10.31 -6.31 -1.54
CA ASN A 94 -11.04 -7.57 -1.62
C ASN A 94 -10.12 -8.79 -1.66
N ASP A 95 -9.13 -8.81 -2.56
CA ASP A 95 -8.22 -9.95 -2.75
C ASP A 95 -7.43 -10.24 -1.48
N ARG A 96 -7.00 -9.19 -0.77
CA ARG A 96 -6.14 -9.33 0.40
C ARG A 96 -6.93 -9.54 1.69
N TRP A 97 -8.13 -8.97 1.79
CA TRP A 97 -9.04 -9.24 2.91
C TRP A 97 -9.46 -10.70 2.93
N GLU A 98 -9.89 -11.24 1.78
CA GLU A 98 -10.30 -12.64 1.66
C GLU A 98 -9.15 -13.62 1.93
N VAL A 99 -7.95 -13.36 1.38
CA VAL A 99 -6.76 -14.18 1.66
C VAL A 99 -6.41 -14.15 3.17
N ARG A 100 -6.55 -13.01 3.83
CA ARG A 100 -6.25 -12.88 5.27
C ARG A 100 -7.31 -13.56 6.13
N LEU A 101 -8.59 -13.51 5.77
CA LEU A 101 -9.65 -14.28 6.41
C LEU A 101 -9.42 -15.79 6.25
N ALA A 102 -9.08 -16.24 5.03
CA ALA A 102 -8.79 -17.65 4.76
C ALA A 102 -7.60 -18.18 5.59
N LYS A 103 -6.52 -17.38 5.74
CA LYS A 103 -5.37 -17.73 6.58
C LYS A 103 -5.70 -17.77 8.07
N LYS A 104 -6.53 -16.84 8.59
CA LYS A 104 -7.00 -16.88 9.99
C LYS A 104 -7.87 -18.12 10.26
N ARG A 105 -8.76 -18.48 9.32
CA ARG A 105 -9.57 -19.71 9.42
C ARG A 105 -8.71 -20.97 9.45
N HIS A 106 -7.63 -21.02 8.67
CA HIS A 106 -6.69 -22.16 8.69
C HIS A 106 -5.84 -22.24 9.97
N GLN A 107 -5.45 -21.11 10.57
CA GLN A 107 -4.70 -21.11 11.83
C GLN A 107 -5.56 -21.47 13.04
N GLY A 108 -6.85 -21.07 13.05
CA GLY A 108 -7.79 -21.46 14.11
C GLY A 108 -8.16 -22.94 14.16
N VAL A 109 -7.90 -23.70 13.08
CA VAL A 109 -8.12 -25.16 13.04
C VAL A 109 -6.92 -25.94 13.60
N LYS A 110 -5.72 -25.33 13.69
CA LYS A 110 -4.52 -26.01 14.21
C LYS A 110 -4.35 -25.89 15.74
N SER A 111 -5.15 -25.08 16.42
CA SER A 111 -5.11 -24.92 17.89
C SER A 111 -6.12 -25.80 18.65
N SER A 112 -6.85 -26.70 17.97
CA SER A 112 -7.85 -27.60 18.59
C SER A 112 -7.43 -29.07 18.65
N GLN A 113 -6.16 -29.40 18.38
CA GLN A 113 -5.58 -30.71 18.71
C GLN A 113 -4.40 -30.49 19.67
N GLY A 114 -4.72 -30.50 20.97
CA GLY A 114 -3.72 -30.65 22.02
C GLY A 114 -3.44 -32.13 22.30
N PRO A 115 -2.24 -32.48 22.78
CA PRO A 115 -2.10 -33.52 23.79
C PRO A 115 -2.51 -33.01 25.18
#